data_AF-A0A936UAM0-F1
#
_entry.id   AF-A0A936UAM0-F1
#
_cell.length_a   1.000
_cell.length_b   1.000
_cell.length_c   1.000
_cell.angle_alpha   90.00
_cell.angle_beta   90.00
_cell.angle_gamma   90.00
#
_symmetry.space_group_name_H-M   'P 1'
#
loop_
_entity.id
_entity.type
_entity.pdbx_description
1 polymer ?
#
loop_
_entity_poly.entity_id
_entity_poly.type
_entity_poly.pdbx_seq_one_letter_code
_entity_poly.pdbx_strand_id
1 'polypeptide(L)'
;MSQANVEKIVGRLVTDEDFRRAFHADAERVVRDLAERGCELTRAEIATLVALDPLTLERFADSLDPRLQKASLRGPVPPAGNAGRHP
;
A
#
# COMPACT_ATOMS: atom_id res chain seq x y z
N MET A 1 11.13 -16.95 3.17
CA MET A 1 9.73 -17.38 2.95
C MET A 1 8.90 -16.74 4.04
N SER A 2 8.06 -15.76 3.72
CA SER A 2 7.34 -14.99 4.73
C SER A 2 5.91 -14.84 4.28
N GLN A 3 5.06 -15.79 4.69
CA GLN A 3 3.61 -15.66 4.66
C GLN A 3 3.15 -14.28 5.18
N ALA A 4 3.87 -13.74 6.17
CA ALA A 4 3.66 -12.40 6.70
C ALA A 4 3.88 -11.27 5.67
N ASN A 5 4.76 -11.43 4.68
CA ASN A 5 4.93 -10.46 3.60
C ASN A 5 3.73 -10.48 2.65
N VAL A 6 3.25 -11.67 2.27
CA VAL A 6 2.06 -11.84 1.43
C VAL A 6 0.84 -11.23 2.13
N GLU A 7 0.61 -11.55 3.40
CA GLU A 7 -0.49 -10.99 4.20
C GLU A 7 -0.43 -9.46 4.29
N LYS A 8 0.76 -8.89 4.50
CA LYS A 8 0.96 -7.43 4.50
C LYS A 8 0.63 -6.81 3.14
N ILE A 9 1.04 -7.44 2.04
CA ILE A 9 0.77 -6.92 0.69
C ILE A 9 -0.72 -7.00 0.38
N VAL A 10 -1.37 -8.13 0.65
CA VAL A 10 -2.82 -8.28 0.44
C VAL A 10 -3.59 -7.27 1.29
N GLY A 11 -3.24 -7.14 2.57
CA GLY A 11 -3.81 -6.11 3.44
C GLY A 11 -3.60 -4.70 2.89
N ARG A 12 -2.41 -4.40 2.36
CA ARG A 12 -2.11 -3.10 1.75
C ARG A 12 -2.86 -2.86 0.45
N LEU A 13 -3.09 -3.88 -0.39
CA LEU A 13 -3.90 -3.74 -1.61
C LEU A 13 -5.32 -3.27 -1.30
N VAL A 14 -5.89 -3.70 -0.17
CA VAL A 14 -7.26 -3.34 0.19
C VAL A 14 -7.34 -2.07 1.04
N THR A 15 -6.29 -1.75 1.80
CA THR A 15 -6.25 -0.58 2.71
C THR A 15 -5.44 0.62 2.21
N ASP A 16 -4.62 0.52 1.18
CA ASP A 16 -3.82 1.64 0.64
C ASP A 16 -4.25 1.90 -0.80
N GLU A 17 -5.08 2.94 -0.98
CA GLU A 17 -5.62 3.31 -2.28
C GLU A 17 -4.53 3.67 -3.30
N ASP A 18 -3.46 4.34 -2.87
CA ASP A 18 -2.38 4.77 -3.77
C ASP A 18 -1.57 3.54 -4.22
N PHE A 19 -1.31 2.62 -3.29
CA PHE A 19 -0.68 1.33 -3.61
C PHE A 19 -1.56 0.48 -4.52
N ARG A 20 -2.87 0.41 -4.27
CA ARG A 20 -3.81 -0.31 -5.14
C ARG A 20 -3.84 0.29 -6.54
N ARG A 21 -3.94 1.62 -6.68
CA ARG A 21 -3.91 2.30 -8.00
C ARG A 21 -2.62 1.99 -8.76
N ALA A 22 -1.46 2.01 -8.09
CA ALA A 22 -0.19 1.65 -8.70
C ALA A 22 -0.17 0.18 -9.14
N PHE A 23 -0.70 -0.72 -8.31
CA PHE A 23 -0.79 -2.14 -8.61
C PHE A 23 -1.71 -2.43 -9.81
N HIS A 24 -2.86 -1.75 -9.91
CA HIS A 24 -3.76 -1.87 -11.07
C HIS A 24 -3.10 -1.38 -12.37
N ALA A 25 -2.22 -0.38 -12.29
CA ALA A 25 -1.52 0.14 -13.46
C ALA A 25 -0.40 -0.82 -13.94
N ASP A 26 0.37 -1.40 -13.01
CA ASP A 26 1.46 -2.32 -13.34
C ASP A 26 1.83 -3.20 -12.13
N ALA A 27 1.10 -4.31 -11.98
CA ALA A 27 1.28 -5.25 -10.87
C ALA A 27 2.69 -5.86 -10.84
N GLU A 28 3.23 -6.23 -12.00
CA GLU A 28 4.56 -6.84 -12.09
C GLU A 28 5.64 -5.89 -11.59
N ARG A 29 5.60 -4.63 -12.04
CA ARG A 29 6.54 -3.61 -11.58
C ARG A 29 6.42 -3.40 -10.08
N VAL A 30 5.21 -3.25 -9.54
CA VAL A 30 5.00 -3.02 -8.10
C VAL A 30 5.56 -4.18 -7.27
N VAL A 31 5.34 -5.43 -7.69
CA VAL A 31 5.85 -6.60 -6.96
C VAL A 31 7.37 -6.73 -7.09
N ARG A 32 7.97 -6.41 -8.25
CA ARG A 32 9.43 -6.33 -8.41
C ARG A 32 10.04 -5.25 -7.51
N ASP A 33 9.46 -4.06 -7.49
CA ASP A 33 9.92 -2.94 -6.64
C ASP A 33 9.88 -3.33 -5.15
N LEU A 34 8.89 -4.12 -4.72
CA LEU A 34 8.84 -4.66 -3.35
C LEU A 34 9.98 -5.64 -3.07
N ALA A 35 10.26 -6.56 -4.00
CA ALA A 35 11.35 -7.52 -3.87
C ALA A 35 12.72 -6.82 -3.81
N GLU A 36 12.96 -5.82 -4.66
CA GLU A 36 14.18 -5.00 -4.66
C GLU A 36 14.38 -4.23 -3.35
N ARG A 37 13.29 -3.86 -2.66
CA ARG A 37 13.31 -3.20 -1.35
C ARG A 37 13.46 -4.17 -0.17
N GLY A 38 13.77 -5.44 -0.44
CA GLY A 38 14.02 -6.45 0.59
C GLY A 38 12.78 -7.19 1.07
N CYS A 39 11.64 -7.07 0.37
CA CYS A 39 10.49 -7.92 0.64
C CYS A 39 10.77 -9.33 0.09
N GLU A 40 11.15 -10.25 0.98
CA GLU A 40 11.38 -11.64 0.58
C GLU A 40 10.08 -12.28 0.08
N LEU A 41 10.02 -12.53 -1.23
CA LEU A 41 8.95 -13.23 -1.92
C LEU A 41 9.57 -14.28 -2.84
N THR A 42 8.99 -15.47 -2.86
CA THR A 42 9.31 -16.50 -3.83
C THR A 42 8.66 -16.21 -5.17
N ARG A 43 9.16 -16.86 -6.23
CA ARG A 43 8.57 -16.75 -7.57
C ARG A 43 7.07 -17.12 -7.60
N ALA A 44 6.66 -18.12 -6.80
CA ALA A 44 5.27 -18.54 -6.72
C ALA A 44 4.38 -17.48 -6.04
N GLU A 45 4.85 -16.86 -4.97
CA GLU A 45 4.14 -15.76 -4.29
C GLU A 45 4.02 -14.54 -5.21
N ILE A 46 5.08 -14.19 -5.95
CA ILE A 46 5.04 -13.11 -6.95
C ILE A 46 3.97 -13.39 -8.01
N ALA A 47 4.00 -14.58 -8.61
CA ALA A 47 3.02 -14.96 -9.64
C ALA A 47 1.59 -14.94 -9.09
N THR A 48 1.40 -15.37 -7.84
CA THR A 48 0.10 -15.37 -7.17
C THR A 48 -0.40 -13.94 -6.94
N LEU A 49 0.46 -13.04 -6.45
CA LEU A 49 0.10 -11.64 -6.23
C LEU A 49 -0.29 -10.97 -7.55
N VAL A 50 0.53 -11.11 -8.60
CA VAL A 50 0.28 -10.51 -9.93
C VAL A 50 -1.01 -11.04 -10.56
N ALA A 51 -1.41 -12.28 -10.26
CA ALA A 51 -2.63 -12.89 -10.78
C ALA A 51 -3.91 -12.51 -10.00
N LEU A 52 -3.82 -11.71 -8.94
CA LEU A 52 -4.99 -11.26 -8.18
C LEU A 52 -5.93 -10.43 -9.07
N ASP A 53 -7.22 -10.76 -9.05
CA ASP A 53 -8.24 -10.03 -9.79
C ASP A 53 -8.41 -8.61 -9.24
N PRO A 54 -8.13 -7.57 -10.05
CA PRO A 54 -8.21 -6.18 -9.59
C PRO A 54 -9.63 -5.78 -9.16
N LEU A 55 -10.67 -6.32 -9.81
CA LEU A 55 -12.07 -6.00 -9.46
C LEU A 55 -12.45 -6.56 -8.08
N THR A 56 -11.93 -7.74 -7.73
CA THR A 56 -12.11 -8.33 -6.41
C THR A 56 -11.44 -7.48 -5.32
N LEU A 57 -10.25 -6.93 -5.59
CA LEU A 57 -9.55 -6.03 -4.66
C LEU A 57 -10.30 -4.71 -4.46
N GLU A 58 -10.85 -4.13 -5.54
CA GLU A 58 -11.70 -2.92 -5.49
C GLU A 58 -12.95 -3.17 -4.65
N ARG A 59 -13.70 -4.24 -4.93
CA ARG A 59 -14.91 -4.59 -4.16
C ARG A 59 -14.61 -4.81 -2.68
N PHE A 60 -13.48 -5.44 -2.37
CA PHE A 60 -13.10 -5.64 -0.97
C PHE A 60 -12.77 -4.29 -0.33
N ALA A 61 -11.97 -3.44 -0.99
CA ALA A 61 -11.70 -2.09 -0.49
C ALA A 61 -13.00 -1.31 -0.23
N ASP A 62 -13.94 -1.31 -1.18
CA ASP A 62 -15.23 -0.61 -1.07
C ASP A 62 -16.12 -1.12 0.09
N SER A 63 -15.91 -2.35 0.53
CA SER A 63 -16.60 -2.91 1.69
C SER A 63 -16.01 -2.48 3.05
N LEU A 64 -14.78 -1.93 3.05
CA LEU A 64 -14.12 -1.42 4.25
C LEU A 64 -14.59 0.00 4.58
N ASP A 65 -14.59 0.34 5.86
CA ASP A 65 -14.76 1.74 6.29
C ASP A 65 -13.71 2.62 5.59
N PRO A 66 -14.10 3.72 4.92
CA PRO A 66 -13.16 4.59 4.21
C PRO A 66 -11.98 5.09 5.06
N ARG A 67 -12.12 5.15 6.39
CA ARG A 67 -11.01 5.52 7.30
C ARG A 67 -9.89 4.49 7.36
N LEU A 68 -10.15 3.25 6.92
CA LEU A 68 -9.17 2.19 6.79
C LEU A 68 -8.45 2.24 5.43
N GLN A 69 -9.05 2.90 4.42
CA GLN A 69 -8.41 3.18 3.14
C GLN A 69 -7.50 4.41 3.31
N LYS A 70 -6.23 4.12 3.67
CA LYS A 70 -5.16 4.95 4.28
C LYS A 70 -5.24 4.97 5.81
N ALA A 71 -4.35 4.23 6.48
CA ALA A 71 -3.93 4.56 7.85
C ALA A 71 -3.67 6.09 7.91
N SER A 72 -4.38 6.82 8.78
CA SER A 72 -4.92 8.18 8.56
C SER A 72 -4.00 9.38 8.24
N LEU A 73 -2.72 9.25 7.89
CA LEU A 73 -1.74 10.31 8.13
C LEU A 73 -0.68 10.46 7.03
N ARG A 74 -0.79 11.55 6.24
CA ARG A 74 0.27 12.55 6.39
C ARG A 74 0.18 12.96 7.86
N GLY A 75 1.20 12.68 8.67
CA GLY A 75 1.21 13.02 10.12
C GLY A 75 0.80 14.49 10.36
N PRO A 76 0.38 14.90 11.57
CA PRO A 76 0.12 16.30 11.84
C PRO A 76 1.34 17.11 11.40
N VAL A 77 1.16 18.03 10.46
CA VAL A 77 2.19 19.02 10.14
C VAL A 77 2.47 19.75 11.46
N PRO A 78 3.68 19.70 12.04
CA PRO A 78 3.97 20.49 13.23
C PRO A 78 3.73 21.96 12.85
N PRO A 79 3.04 22.75 13.68
CA PRO A 79 2.79 24.15 13.36
C PRO A 79 4.13 24.81 13.06
N ALA A 80 4.21 25.47 11.90
CA ALA A 80 5.37 26.26 11.52
C ALA A 80 5.70 27.19 12.68
N GLY A 81 6.87 26.97 13.28
CA GLY A 81 7.35 27.77 14.38
C GLY A 81 7.22 29.24 14.02
N ASN A 82 6.61 30.01 14.92
CA ASN A 82 6.34 31.42 14.74
C ASN A 82 7.66 32.17 14.51
N ALA A 83 7.99 32.42 13.25
CA ALA A 83 9.13 33.22 12.84
C ALA A 83 8.70 34.70 12.82
N GLY A 84 9.08 35.43 13.87
CA GLY A 84 8.98 36.88 13.99
C GLY A 84 7.65 37.36 14.60
N ARG A 85 7.61 38.39 15.45
CA ARG A 85 8.38 39.63 15.39
C ARG A 85 8.24 40.40 16.73
N HIS A 86 9.35 41.03 17.11
CA HIS A 86 9.60 42.13 18.08
C HIS A 86 8.44 43.11 18.39
N PRO A 87 8.45 43.80 19.55
CA PRO A 87 9.38 44.93 19.79
C PRO A 87 10.49 44.66 20.80
#